data_AF-G8PA97-F1
#
_entry.id   AF-G8PA97-F1
#
_cell.length_a   1.000
_cell.length_b   1.000
_cell.length_c   1.000
_cell.angle_alpha   90.00
_cell.angle_beta   90.00
_cell.angle_gamma   90.00
#
_symmetry.space_group_name_H-M   'P 1'
#
loop_
_entity.id
_entity.type
_entity.pdbx_description
1 polymer ?
#
loop_
_entity_poly.entity_id
_entity_poly.type
_entity_poly.pdbx_seq_one_letter_code
_entity_poly.pdbx_strand_id
1 'polypeptide(L)'
;MKNMWNKITFGIVVIAVLVAIFVKPVILASNILFIFGIICVLAAVCVILADSKLFMGFWIRKQKRNSDWIDSKLEQEDKDLRKIASRKNEPIRFKPVTRFLLVIGVLTIALSIIITLV
;
A
#
# COMPACT_ATOMS: atom_id res chain seq x y z
N MET A 1 -17.68 8.26 9.63
CA MET A 1 -16.29 7.76 9.62
C MET A 1 -15.32 8.56 8.73
N LYS A 2 -15.71 9.00 7.51
CA LYS A 2 -14.83 9.76 6.59
C LYS A 2 -14.19 11.01 7.24
N ASN A 3 -14.96 11.76 8.02
CA ASN A 3 -14.47 12.96 8.73
C ASN A 3 -13.45 12.64 9.83
N MET A 4 -13.47 11.43 10.41
CA MET A 4 -12.54 11.05 11.48
C MET A 4 -11.14 10.79 10.90
N TRP A 5 -11.06 10.08 9.77
CA TRP A 5 -9.81 9.87 9.06
C TRP A 5 -9.18 11.20 8.64
N ASN A 6 -9.96 12.13 8.07
CA ASN A 6 -9.46 13.44 7.69
C ASN A 6 -8.90 14.22 8.88
N LYS A 7 -9.57 14.19 10.04
CA LYS A 7 -9.08 14.82 11.27
C LYS A 7 -7.75 14.23 11.75
N ILE A 8 -7.60 12.90 11.69
CA ILE A 8 -6.35 12.22 12.05
C ILE A 8 -5.24 12.58 11.05
N THR A 9 -5.56 12.60 9.74
CA THR A 9 -4.60 12.95 8.68
C THR A 9 -4.05 14.36 8.92
N PHE A 10 -4.95 15.30 9.18
CA PHE A 10 -4.62 16.69 9.46
C PHE A 10 -3.79 16.81 10.74
N GLY A 11 -4.16 16.09 11.81
CA GLY A 11 -3.40 16.08 13.06
C GLY A 11 -1.96 15.58 12.89
N ILE A 12 -1.75 14.50 12.13
CA ILE A 12 -0.41 13.96 11.85
C ILE A 12 0.45 14.98 11.08
N VAL A 13 -0.13 15.63 10.07
CA VAL A 13 0.57 16.66 9.29
C VAL A 13 0.95 17.86 10.16
N VAL A 14 0.03 18.34 11.00
CA VAL A 14 0.30 19.46 11.92
C VAL A 14 1.41 19.11 12.92
N ILE A 15 1.38 17.92 13.50
CA ILE A 15 2.44 17.46 14.42
C ILE A 15 3.78 17.36 13.69
N ALA A 16 3.80 16.83 12.47
CA ALA A 16 5.01 16.74 11.65
C ALA A 16 5.62 18.13 11.37
N VAL A 17 4.79 19.13 11.04
CA VAL A 17 5.22 20.52 10.86
C VAL A 17 5.77 21.11 12.15
N LEU A 18 5.08 20.91 13.28
CA LEU A 18 5.54 21.42 14.58
C LEU A 18 6.90 20.82 14.95
N VAL A 19 7.06 19.50 14.84
CA VAL A 19 8.34 18.83 15.10
C VAL A 19 9.45 19.37 14.19
N ALA A 20 9.17 19.60 12.90
CA ALA A 20 10.15 20.17 11.98
C ALA A 20 10.61 21.58 12.37
N ILE A 21 9.74 22.41 12.94
CA ILE A 21 10.09 23.77 13.39
C ILE A 21 11.02 23.73 14.61
N PHE A 22 10.83 22.77 15.53
CA PHE A 22 11.58 22.69 16.78
C PHE A 22 12.90 21.90 16.69
N VAL A 23 13.10 21.10 15.65
CA VAL A 23 14.32 20.28 15.49
C VAL A 23 15.39 21.07 14.72
N LYS A 24 16.52 21.35 15.39
CA LYS A 24 17.78 21.74 14.73
C LYS A 24 18.75 20.56 14.75
N PRO A 25 19.41 20.22 13.63
CA PRO A 25 19.37 20.88 12.32
C PRO A 25 18.10 20.54 11.51
N VAL A 26 17.56 21.55 10.81
CA VAL A 26 16.33 21.46 9.99
C VAL A 26 16.44 20.37 8.91
N ILE A 27 17.65 20.16 8.38
CA ILE A 27 17.97 19.11 7.40
C ILE A 27 17.67 17.71 7.96
N LEU A 28 17.98 17.45 9.24
CA LEU A 28 17.71 16.17 9.88
C LEU A 28 16.21 15.93 10.00
N ALA A 29 15.44 16.96 10.38
CA ALA A 29 13.99 16.88 10.46
C ALA A 29 13.37 16.58 9.09
N SER A 30 13.85 17.24 8.04
CA SER A 30 13.40 16.98 6.67
C SER A 30 13.69 15.55 6.24
N ASN A 31 14.91 15.04 6.47
CA ASN A 31 15.28 13.67 6.12
C ASN A 31 14.40 12.63 6.82
N ILE A 32 14.08 12.85 8.10
CA ILE A 32 13.18 11.97 8.85
C ILE A 32 11.77 11.99 8.24
N LEU A 33 11.24 13.17 7.93
CA LEU A 33 9.93 13.30 7.29
C LEU A 33 9.88 12.65 5.90
N PHE A 34 10.96 12.77 5.13
CA PHE A 34 11.09 12.15 3.82
C PHE A 34 11.06 10.62 3.91
N ILE A 35 11.89 10.05 4.79
CA ILE A 35 11.94 8.60 5.02
C ILE A 35 10.59 8.09 5.52
N PHE A 36 9.98 8.79 6.47
CA PHE A 36 8.66 8.43 6.97
C PHE A 36 7.61 8.42 5.86
N GLY A 37 7.60 9.44 5.01
CA GLY A 37 6.71 9.50 3.86
C GLY A 37 6.91 8.36 2.87
N ILE A 38 8.17 8.00 2.57
CA ILE A 38 8.50 6.83 1.74
C ILE A 38 7.97 5.54 2.36
N ILE A 39 8.16 5.33 3.67
CA ILE A 39 7.67 4.15 4.37
C ILE A 39 6.15 4.06 4.28
N CYS A 40 5.43 5.17 4.45
CA CYS A 40 3.98 5.21 4.28
C CYS A 40 3.55 4.84 2.85
N VAL A 41 4.21 5.38 1.83
CA VAL A 41 3.91 5.04 0.43
C VAL A 41 4.19 3.56 0.16
N LEU A 42 5.34 3.04 0.59
CA LEU A 42 5.70 1.63 0.44
C LEU A 42 4.70 0.71 1.12
N ALA A 43 4.31 1.02 2.36
CA ALA A 43 3.29 0.25 3.08
C ALA A 43 1.94 0.30 2.36
N ALA A 44 1.56 1.44 1.77
CA ALA A 44 0.35 1.54 0.97
C ALA A 44 0.42 0.65 -0.27
N VAL A 45 1.55 0.67 -0.98
CA VAL A 45 1.81 -0.18 -2.15
C VAL A 45 1.75 -1.65 -1.75
N CYS A 46 2.37 -2.05 -0.63
CA CYS A 46 2.28 -3.42 -0.12
C CYS A 46 0.83 -3.83 0.16
N VAL A 47 0.00 -2.96 0.75
CA VAL A 47 -1.43 -3.25 0.97
C VAL A 47 -2.19 -3.35 -0.35
N ILE A 48 -1.91 -2.49 -1.33
CA ILE A 48 -2.50 -2.57 -2.68
C ILE A 48 -2.11 -3.87 -3.35
N LEU A 49 -0.84 -4.25 -3.26
CA LEU A 49 -0.30 -5.46 -3.88
C LEU A 49 -0.80 -6.72 -3.20
N ALA A 50 -0.97 -6.71 -1.87
CA ALA A 50 -1.53 -7.81 -1.12
C ALA A 50 -3.03 -8.00 -1.42
N ASP A 51 -3.79 -6.91 -1.57
CA ASP A 51 -5.20 -6.96 -1.94
C ASP A 51 -5.41 -7.28 -3.42
N SER A 52 -4.49 -6.83 -4.28
CA SER A 52 -4.45 -7.27 -5.67
C SER A 52 -4.08 -8.75 -5.67
N LYS A 53 -4.90 -9.60 -6.28
CA LYS A 53 -4.69 -11.05 -6.31
C LYS A 53 -3.48 -11.47 -7.18
N LEU A 54 -2.50 -10.59 -7.33
CA LEU A 54 -1.24 -10.78 -8.06
C LEU A 54 -0.46 -12.00 -7.55
N PHE A 55 -0.39 -12.19 -6.23
CA PHE A 55 0.28 -13.34 -5.62
C PHE A 55 -0.55 -14.65 -5.67
N MET A 56 -1.83 -14.59 -6.03
CA MET A 56 -2.68 -15.78 -6.11
C MET A 56 -2.17 -16.78 -7.15
N GLY A 57 -1.62 -16.28 -8.27
CA GLY A 57 -1.01 -17.13 -9.30
C GLY A 57 0.31 -17.80 -8.89
N PHE A 58 1.02 -17.27 -7.89
CA PHE A 58 2.20 -17.93 -7.31
C PHE A 58 1.79 -19.10 -6.42
N TRP A 59 0.75 -18.90 -5.60
CA TRP A 59 0.17 -19.94 -4.73
C TRP A 59 -0.42 -21.11 -5.52
N ILE A 60 -1.17 -20.83 -6.59
CA ILE A 60 -1.77 -21.88 -7.45
C ILE A 60 -0.69 -22.74 -8.11
N ARG A 61 0.39 -22.12 -8.62
CA ARG A 61 1.51 -22.86 -9.23
C ARG A 61 2.25 -23.75 -8.24
N LYS A 62 2.41 -23.29 -6.99
CA LYS A 62 3.03 -24.09 -5.91
C LYS A 62 2.16 -25.28 -5.54
N GLN A 63 0.83 -25.12 -5.51
CA GLN A 63 -0.11 -26.20 -5.22
C GLN A 63 -0.14 -27.26 -6.35
N LYS A 64 -0.07 -26.83 -7.61
CA LYS A 64 -0.08 -27.72 -8.79
C LYS A 64 1.16 -28.62 -8.89
N ARG A 65 2.32 -28.15 -8.42
CA ARG A 65 3.58 -28.92 -8.41
C ARG A 65 3.59 -30.06 -7.37
N ASN A 66 2.64 -30.09 -6.43
CA ASN A 66 2.63 -31.07 -5.33
C ASN A 66 1.54 -32.14 -5.49
N SER A 67 0.81 -32.14 -6.60
CA SER A 67 -0.31 -33.07 -6.85
C SER A 67 -0.12 -33.76 -8.21
N ASP A 68 0.64 -34.84 -8.22
CA ASP A 68 0.92 -35.69 -9.39
C ASP A 68 -0.19 -36.72 -9.71
N TRP A 69 -1.44 -36.48 -9.29
CA TRP A 69 -2.55 -37.41 -9.57
C TRP A 69 -3.54 -36.81 -10.58
N ILE A 70 -3.54 -37.46 -11.75
CA ILE A 70 -3.88 -36.96 -13.07
C ILE A 70 -5.30 -37.43 -13.51
N ASP A 71 -5.91 -36.61 -14.38
CA ASP A 71 -7.01 -36.85 -15.33
C ASP A 71 -8.49 -36.55 -14.99
N SER A 72 -9.03 -36.83 -13.80
CA SER A 72 -10.46 -36.51 -13.56
C SER A 72 -10.74 -35.04 -13.18
N LYS A 73 -9.68 -34.25 -12.96
CA LYS A 73 -9.77 -32.85 -12.52
C LYS A 73 -9.79 -31.83 -13.64
N LEU A 74 -9.45 -32.19 -14.88
CA LEU A 74 -9.20 -31.24 -15.98
C LEU A 74 -10.43 -30.35 -16.30
N GLU A 75 -11.65 -30.87 -16.18
CA GLU A 75 -12.88 -30.12 -16.47
C GLU A 75 -13.34 -29.24 -15.29
N GLN A 76 -13.02 -29.62 -14.05
CA GLN A 76 -13.12 -28.74 -12.88
C GLN A 76 -12.02 -27.68 -12.88
N GLU A 77 -10.83 -28.02 -13.41
CA GLU A 77 -9.70 -27.11 -13.55
C GLU A 77 -10.05 -25.94 -14.47
N ASP A 78 -10.74 -26.17 -15.59
CA ASP A 78 -11.16 -25.09 -16.49
C ASP A 78 -12.19 -24.14 -15.86
N LYS A 79 -13.13 -24.67 -15.06
CA LYS A 79 -14.07 -23.84 -14.29
C LYS A 79 -13.36 -23.04 -13.19
N ASP A 80 -12.37 -23.63 -12.52
CA ASP A 80 -11.56 -22.93 -11.53
C ASP A 80 -10.60 -21.92 -12.16
N LEU A 81 -10.02 -22.20 -13.33
CA LEU A 81 -9.18 -21.28 -14.09
C LEU A 81 -9.98 -20.05 -14.54
N ARG A 82 -11.22 -20.23 -15.01
CA ARG A 82 -12.13 -19.11 -15.33
C ARG A 82 -12.47 -18.28 -14.09
N LYS A 83 -12.66 -18.92 -12.93
CA LYS A 83 -12.93 -18.26 -11.65
C LYS A 83 -11.70 -17.52 -11.11
N ILE A 84 -10.50 -18.06 -11.29
CA ILE A 84 -9.23 -17.41 -10.95
C ILE A 84 -8.99 -16.23 -11.88
N ALA A 85 -9.24 -16.38 -13.19
CA ALA A 85 -9.12 -15.31 -14.17
C ALA A 85 -10.10 -14.17 -13.91
N SER A 86 -11.37 -14.46 -13.63
CA SER A 86 -12.36 -13.45 -13.28
C SER A 86 -12.02 -12.75 -11.96
N ARG A 87 -11.56 -13.50 -10.95
CA ARG A 87 -11.08 -12.91 -9.69
C ARG A 87 -9.84 -12.05 -9.88
N LYS A 88 -8.91 -12.41 -10.78
CA LYS A 88 -7.72 -11.60 -11.12
C LYS A 88 -8.09 -10.30 -11.85
N ASN A 89 -9.13 -10.33 -12.67
CA ASN A 89 -9.66 -9.17 -13.38
C ASN A 89 -10.60 -8.29 -12.54
N GLU A 90 -10.84 -8.62 -11.27
CA GLU A 90 -11.58 -7.71 -10.40
C GLU A 90 -10.82 -6.38 -10.24
N PRO A 91 -11.54 -5.25 -10.25
CA PRO A 91 -10.92 -3.94 -10.14
C PRO A 91 -10.17 -3.80 -8.81
N ILE A 92 -8.98 -3.18 -8.87
CA ILE A 92 -8.18 -2.86 -7.69
C ILE A 92 -8.98 -1.87 -6.82
N ARG A 93 -9.44 -2.34 -5.65
CA ARG A 93 -10.21 -1.51 -4.72
C ARG A 93 -9.28 -0.92 -3.66
N PHE A 94 -9.08 0.40 -3.72
CA PHE A 94 -8.34 1.11 -2.68
C PHE A 94 -9.17 1.15 -1.38
N LYS A 95 -8.73 0.39 -0.37
CA LYS A 95 -9.30 0.47 0.98
C LYS A 95 -9.09 1.86 1.59
N PRO A 96 -9.95 2.28 2.54
CA PRO A 96 -9.78 3.56 3.24
C PRO A 96 -8.39 3.73 3.86
N VAL A 97 -7.84 2.66 4.45
CA VAL A 97 -6.50 2.64 5.06
C VAL A 97 -5.40 2.92 4.02
N THR A 98 -5.48 2.28 2.85
CA THR A 98 -4.54 2.50 1.74
C THR A 98 -4.55 3.95 1.26
N ARG A 99 -5.74 4.53 1.09
CA ARG A 99 -5.88 5.93 0.68
C ARG A 99 -5.27 6.86 1.71
N PHE A 100 -5.48 6.58 2.99
CA PHE A 100 -4.92 7.37 4.08
C PHE A 100 -3.38 7.32 4.11
N LEU A 101 -2.79 6.12 4.00
CA LEU A 101 -1.32 5.98 3.92
C LEU A 101 -0.73 6.71 2.70
N LEU A 102 -1.38 6.61 1.53
CA LEU A 102 -0.92 7.32 0.33
C LEU A 102 -0.98 8.84 0.52
N VAL A 103 -2.10 9.36 1.03
CA VAL A 103 -2.27 10.80 1.23
C VAL A 103 -1.24 11.33 2.23
N ILE A 104 -1.06 10.66 3.37
CA ILE A 104 -0.06 11.06 4.36
C ILE A 104 1.34 10.99 3.76
N GLY A 105 1.70 9.88 3.13
CA GLY A 105 3.04 9.69 2.58
C GLY A 105 3.39 10.74 1.53
N VAL A 106 2.47 11.06 0.62
CA VAL A 106 2.67 12.10 -0.40
C VAL A 106 2.78 13.48 0.26
N LEU A 107 1.93 13.80 1.23
CA LEU A 107 1.97 15.10 1.92
C LEU A 107 3.26 15.30 2.72
N THR A 108 3.73 14.28 3.44
CA THR A 108 4.97 14.38 4.23
C THR A 108 6.21 14.45 3.34
N ILE A 109 6.22 13.75 2.20
CA ILE A 109 7.28 13.90 1.20
C ILE A 109 7.30 15.33 0.65
N ALA A 110 6.15 15.85 0.22
CA ALA A 110 6.05 17.21 -0.32
C ALA A 110 6.49 18.25 0.70
N LEU A 111 6.06 18.10 1.95
CA LEU A 111 6.45 18.97 3.05
C LEU A 111 7.95 18.92 3.31
N SER A 112 8.55 17.73 3.32
CA SER A 112 10.00 17.56 3.46
C SER A 112 10.76 18.30 2.35
N ILE A 113 10.34 18.15 1.10
CA ILE A 113 11.00 18.84 -0.04
C ILE A 113 10.94 20.35 0.15
N ILE A 114 9.79 20.88 0.57
CA ILE A 114 9.63 22.32 0.84
C ILE A 114 10.56 22.76 1.97
N ILE A 115 10.65 22.01 3.07
CA ILE A 115 11.53 22.33 4.19
C ILE A 115 13.01 22.31 3.76
N THR A 116 13.41 21.38 2.90
CA THR A 116 14.79 21.30 2.39
C THR A 116 15.15 22.49 1.50
N LEU A 117 14.18 23.09 0.82
CA LEU A 117 14.37 24.25 -0.07
C LEU A 117 14.48 25.59 0.67
N VAL A 118 14.15 25.63 1.96
CA VAL A 118 14.20 26.82 2.84
C VAL A 118 15.50 26.81 3.64
#